data_AF-A0A6L4Z8I1-F1
#
_entry.id   AF-A0A6L4Z8I1-F1
#
_cell.length_a   1.000
_cell.length_b   1.000
_cell.length_c   1.000
_cell.angle_alpha   90.00
_cell.angle_beta   90.00
_cell.angle_gamma   90.00
#
_symmetry.space_group_name_H-M   'P 1'
#
loop_
_entity.id
_entity.type
_entity.pdbx_description
1 polymer ?
#
loop_
_entity_poly.entity_id
_entity_poly.type
_entity_poly.pdbx_seq_one_letter_code
_entity_poly.pdbx_strand_id
1 'polypeptide(L)'
;MKYILVLALVLAIFSGYAQNKGITKLEAEIERYSFKITQHNKAVLSLEDSIKDLQAQIDSLKFYSFTPTNKTFVSSMKVSAKLMDEPSVLGNAIRMLREDESLEITDYTNDYYRVKAGGNYGFVLASLVKETDELYLLQKTKMSIEEQEANESFRQEQFLIQKKREEKEKETETKSEIRKKSLIEKFGKVSAQKILDEKIWLGMTDKMAKESWGNPKDINRSIGSWGAHEQWIYYDTYLYFENGKLTSWQEN
;
A
#
# COMPACT_ATOMS: atom_id res chain seq x y z
N MET A 1 12.78 -43.24 3.32
CA MET A 1 13.14 -44.43 4.13
C MET A 1 11.96 -45.14 4.82
N LYS A 2 10.85 -44.48 5.20
CA LYS A 2 9.72 -45.15 5.88
C LYS A 2 8.94 -46.19 5.04
N TYR A 3 8.93 -46.09 3.71
CA TYR A 3 8.13 -46.97 2.84
C TYR A 3 8.85 -48.25 2.36
N ILE A 4 10.17 -48.32 2.47
CA ILE A 4 10.96 -49.49 2.01
C ILE A 4 10.82 -50.66 2.99
N LEU A 5 10.63 -50.38 4.28
CA LEU A 5 10.48 -51.39 5.33
C LEU A 5 9.12 -52.11 5.31
N VAL A 6 8.07 -51.51 4.73
CA VAL A 6 6.73 -52.12 4.68
C VAL A 6 6.64 -53.17 3.57
N LEU A 7 7.39 -53.01 2.47
CA LEU A 7 7.30 -53.92 1.32
C LEU A 7 8.00 -55.27 1.54
N ALA A 8 9.11 -55.29 2.29
CA ALA A 8 9.83 -56.52 2.60
C ALA A 8 9.04 -57.47 3.52
N LEU A 9 8.09 -56.92 4.28
CA LEU A 9 7.31 -57.69 5.26
C LEU A 9 6.13 -58.45 4.61
N VAL A 10 5.70 -58.06 3.41
CA VAL A 10 4.61 -58.75 2.69
C VAL A 10 5.12 -59.99 1.93
N LEU A 11 6.42 -60.06 1.62
CA LEU A 11 7.02 -61.18 0.89
C LEU A 11 7.40 -62.38 1.78
N ALA A 12 7.30 -62.27 3.11
CA ALA A 12 7.79 -63.29 4.06
C ALA A 12 6.70 -64.24 4.58
N ILE A 13 5.46 -64.15 4.11
CA ILE A 13 4.38 -65.07 4.48
C ILE A 13 3.90 -65.77 3.20
N PHE A 14 3.72 -67.09 3.26
CA PHE A 14 3.16 -67.97 2.23
C PHE A 14 4.12 -68.78 1.35
N SER A 15 5.10 -69.46 1.95
CA SER A 15 5.59 -70.75 1.43
C SER A 15 4.67 -71.88 1.90
N GLY A 16 3.63 -72.23 1.14
CA GLY A 16 2.89 -73.47 1.45
C GLY A 16 1.46 -73.69 0.96
N TYR A 17 1.01 -73.08 -0.14
CA TYR A 17 -0.25 -73.53 -0.76
C TYR A 17 -0.10 -73.65 -2.28
N ALA A 18 -0.65 -74.73 -2.83
CA ALA A 18 -0.63 -75.06 -4.25
C ALA A 18 -0.99 -73.85 -5.12
N GLN A 19 -0.20 -73.62 -6.18
CA GLN A 19 -0.31 -72.47 -7.09
C GLN A 19 -1.73 -72.33 -7.66
N ASN A 20 -2.53 -71.50 -7.01
CA ASN A 20 -3.74 -70.97 -7.60
C ASN A 20 -3.29 -70.02 -8.72
N LYS A 21 -3.61 -70.35 -9.98
CA LYS A 21 -3.25 -69.53 -11.15
C LYS A 21 -3.71 -68.07 -11.02
N GLY A 22 -4.77 -67.80 -10.25
CA GLY A 22 -5.22 -66.46 -9.94
C GLY A 22 -4.24 -65.71 -9.03
N ILE A 23 -3.70 -66.37 -8.01
CA ILE A 23 -2.72 -65.80 -7.09
C ILE A 23 -1.42 -65.47 -7.82
N THR A 24 -0.89 -66.41 -8.62
CA THR A 24 0.35 -66.19 -9.38
C THR A 24 0.24 -65.03 -10.39
N LYS A 25 -0.95 -64.82 -10.96
CA LYS A 25 -1.20 -63.69 -11.86
C LYS A 25 -1.21 -62.35 -11.11
N LEU A 26 -1.82 -62.32 -9.94
CA LEU A 26 -1.83 -61.13 -9.07
C LEU A 26 -0.43 -60.80 -8.55
N GLU A 27 0.37 -61.81 -8.20
CA GLU A 27 1.79 -61.63 -7.80
C GLU A 27 2.63 -60.99 -8.90
N ALA A 28 2.48 -61.46 -10.15
CA ALA A 28 3.17 -60.86 -11.30
C ALA A 28 2.72 -59.41 -11.56
N GLU A 29 1.44 -59.09 -11.35
CA GLU A 29 0.96 -57.70 -11.41
C GLU A 29 1.54 -56.84 -10.29
N ILE A 30 1.63 -57.36 -9.06
CA ILE A 30 2.28 -56.67 -7.93
C ILE A 30 3.74 -56.36 -8.24
N GLU A 31 4.50 -57.32 -8.77
CA GLU A 31 5.90 -57.12 -9.15
C GLU A 31 6.05 -56.06 -10.24
N ARG A 32 5.19 -56.13 -11.28
CA ARG A 32 5.14 -55.13 -12.36
C ARG A 32 4.85 -53.72 -11.83
N TYR A 33 3.88 -53.57 -10.93
CA TYR A 33 3.57 -52.26 -10.33
C TYR A 33 4.67 -51.79 -9.38
N SER A 34 5.31 -52.69 -8.64
CA SER A 34 6.47 -52.38 -7.78
C SER A 34 7.65 -51.84 -8.60
N PHE A 35 7.92 -52.44 -9.75
CA PHE A 35 8.95 -51.94 -10.68
C PHE A 35 8.60 -50.55 -11.22
N LYS A 36 7.35 -50.31 -11.61
CA LYS A 36 6.88 -48.98 -12.05
C LYS A 36 7.04 -47.93 -10.94
N ILE A 37 6.69 -48.26 -9.70
CA ILE A 37 6.88 -47.39 -8.53
C ILE A 37 8.36 -47.02 -8.38
N THR A 38 9.28 -47.98 -8.47
CA THR A 38 10.72 -47.70 -8.39
C THR A 38 11.20 -46.78 -9.51
N GLN A 39 10.73 -46.97 -10.75
CA GLN A 39 11.08 -46.08 -11.87
C GLN A 39 10.53 -44.66 -11.67
N HIS A 40 9.27 -44.53 -11.24
CA HIS A 40 8.69 -43.23 -10.94
C HIS A 40 9.41 -42.52 -9.80
N ASN A 41 9.83 -43.25 -8.75
CA ASN A 41 10.59 -42.66 -7.65
C ASN A 41 11.96 -42.12 -8.10
N LYS A 42 12.66 -42.82 -9.00
CA LYS A 42 13.90 -42.29 -9.60
C LYS A 42 13.64 -41.02 -10.40
N ALA A 43 12.56 -40.98 -11.18
CA ALA A 43 12.18 -39.79 -11.93
C ALA A 43 11.84 -38.62 -10.98
N VAL A 44 11.11 -38.87 -9.89
CA VAL A 44 10.80 -37.85 -8.87
C VAL A 44 12.08 -37.26 -8.28
N LEU A 45 13.04 -38.10 -7.86
CA LEU A 45 14.33 -37.61 -7.33
C LEU A 45 15.07 -36.72 -8.34
N SER A 46 15.11 -37.12 -9.61
CA SER A 46 15.77 -36.29 -10.65
C SER A 46 15.05 -34.97 -10.90
N LEU A 47 13.72 -34.94 -10.77
CA LEU A 47 12.93 -33.72 -10.87
C LEU A 47 13.14 -32.82 -9.65
N GLU A 48 13.26 -33.39 -8.45
CA GLU A 48 13.60 -32.64 -7.22
C GLU A 48 14.97 -31.97 -7.34
N ASP A 49 15.98 -32.67 -7.84
CA ASP A 49 17.30 -32.10 -8.12
C ASP A 49 17.22 -30.96 -9.16
N SER A 50 16.45 -31.16 -10.23
CA SER A 50 16.23 -30.13 -11.26
C SER A 50 15.52 -28.89 -10.72
N ILE A 51 14.52 -29.06 -9.84
CA ILE A 51 13.83 -27.96 -9.15
C ILE A 51 14.81 -27.17 -8.30
N LYS A 52 15.70 -27.85 -7.56
CA LYS A 52 16.72 -27.21 -6.74
C LYS A 52 17.68 -26.36 -7.59
N ASP A 53 18.12 -26.88 -8.73
CA ASP A 53 18.98 -26.13 -9.66
C ASP A 53 18.26 -24.93 -10.28
N LEU A 54 17.00 -25.10 -10.69
CA LEU A 54 16.18 -23.99 -11.19
C LEU A 54 15.92 -22.93 -10.12
N GLN A 55 15.74 -23.33 -8.86
CA GLN A 55 15.60 -22.39 -7.75
C GLN A 55 16.87 -21.57 -7.57
N ALA A 56 18.05 -22.21 -7.61
CA ALA A 56 19.33 -21.51 -7.55
C ALA A 56 19.52 -20.53 -8.73
N GLN A 57 19.05 -20.90 -9.93
CA GLN A 57 19.05 -20.00 -11.09
C GLN A 57 18.10 -18.81 -10.91
N ILE A 58 16.88 -19.04 -10.40
CA ILE A 58 15.92 -17.98 -10.08
C ILE A 58 16.50 -17.02 -9.04
N ASP A 59 17.14 -17.55 -7.99
CA ASP A 59 17.72 -16.73 -6.93
C ASP A 59 18.89 -15.89 -7.46
N SER A 60 19.72 -16.46 -8.35
CA SER A 60 20.76 -15.73 -9.09
C SER A 60 20.18 -14.66 -10.02
N LEU A 61 19.13 -14.95 -10.79
CA LEU A 61 18.51 -13.97 -11.68
C LEU A 61 17.84 -12.83 -10.90
N LYS A 62 17.14 -13.14 -9.80
CA LYS A 62 16.62 -12.13 -8.86
C LYS A 62 17.72 -11.31 -8.19
N PHE A 63 18.90 -11.91 -8.03
CA PHE A 63 20.07 -11.22 -7.52
C PHE A 63 20.58 -10.17 -8.51
N TYR A 64 20.82 -10.54 -9.76
CA TYR A 64 21.32 -9.62 -10.78
C TYR A 64 20.26 -8.64 -11.33
N SER A 65 18.96 -8.94 -11.20
CA SER A 65 17.90 -8.01 -11.61
C SER A 65 17.80 -6.76 -10.73
N PHE A 66 18.52 -6.70 -9.60
CA PHE A 66 18.45 -5.62 -8.63
C PHE A 66 19.79 -4.86 -8.45
N THR A 67 20.77 -5.07 -9.34
CA THR A 67 22.05 -4.36 -9.26
C THR A 67 22.13 -3.25 -10.31
N PRO A 68 22.02 -1.96 -9.94
CA PRO A 68 22.30 -0.84 -10.85
C PRO A 68 23.78 -0.78 -11.27
N THR A 69 24.65 -1.45 -10.51
CA THR A 69 26.08 -1.53 -10.77
C THR A 69 26.49 -3.01 -10.88
N ASN A 70 27.01 -3.43 -12.03
CA ASN A 70 27.64 -4.75 -12.25
C ASN A 70 28.90 -5.00 -11.39
N LYS A 71 29.05 -4.31 -10.26
CA LYS A 71 30.23 -4.33 -9.40
C LYS A 71 29.88 -5.07 -8.11
N THR A 72 30.52 -6.21 -7.92
CA THR A 72 30.51 -6.96 -6.66
C THR A 72 31.69 -6.50 -5.81
N PHE A 73 31.43 -6.25 -4.54
CA PHE A 73 32.44 -5.96 -3.52
C PHE A 73 32.69 -7.21 -2.69
N VAL A 74 33.91 -7.39 -2.19
CA VAL A 74 34.25 -8.55 -1.34
C VAL A 74 34.64 -8.05 0.04
N SER A 75 34.02 -8.63 1.07
CA SER A 75 34.42 -8.44 2.47
C SER A 75 34.16 -9.72 3.26
N SER A 76 34.18 -9.65 4.59
CA SER A 76 33.89 -10.78 5.48
C SER A 76 33.11 -10.35 6.71
N MET A 77 32.48 -11.33 7.36
CA MET A 77 31.81 -11.12 8.63
C MET A 77 32.79 -10.68 9.72
N LYS A 78 32.41 -9.66 10.48
CA LYS A 78 33.11 -9.24 11.72
C LYS A 78 32.83 -10.19 12.88
N VAL A 79 31.62 -10.72 12.94
CA VAL A 79 31.15 -11.67 13.96
C VAL A 79 30.13 -12.62 13.36
N SER A 80 29.93 -13.79 13.97
CA SER A 80 28.92 -14.74 13.49
C SER A 80 27.50 -14.17 13.62
N ALA A 81 26.70 -14.31 12.55
CA ALA A 81 25.34 -13.75 12.50
C ALA A 81 24.43 -14.55 11.56
N LYS A 82 23.14 -14.25 11.56
CA LYS A 82 22.17 -14.85 10.64
C LYS A 82 22.24 -14.15 9.28
N LEU A 83 22.23 -14.93 8.21
CA LEU A 83 21.86 -14.47 6.87
C LEU A 83 20.33 -14.46 6.80
N MET A 84 19.75 -13.30 6.51
CA MET A 84 18.30 -13.09 6.47
C MET A 84 17.78 -13.14 5.02
N ASP A 85 16.52 -13.49 4.83
CA ASP A 85 15.84 -13.47 3.52
C ASP A 85 15.37 -12.07 3.09
N GLU A 86 15.17 -11.17 4.05
CA GLU A 86 14.82 -9.75 3.85
C GLU A 86 15.73 -8.83 4.68
N PRO A 87 15.90 -7.54 4.30
CA PRO A 87 16.70 -6.56 5.03
C PRO A 87 15.95 -6.06 6.28
N SER A 88 15.68 -6.97 7.21
CA SER A 88 14.88 -6.72 8.40
C SER A 88 15.27 -7.67 9.52
N VAL A 89 15.22 -7.19 10.76
CA VAL A 89 15.41 -8.02 11.96
C VAL A 89 14.30 -9.05 12.16
N LEU A 90 13.15 -8.84 11.52
CA LEU A 90 12.00 -9.75 11.55
C LEU A 90 12.03 -10.79 10.43
N GLY A 91 12.99 -10.71 9.51
CA GLY A 91 13.15 -11.68 8.43
C GLY A 91 13.42 -13.10 8.91
N ASN A 92 13.25 -14.08 8.03
CA ASN A 92 13.61 -15.46 8.33
C ASN A 92 15.10 -15.68 8.12
N ALA A 93 15.68 -16.48 9.02
CA ALA A 93 17.07 -16.88 8.87
C ALA A 93 17.21 -17.95 7.78
N ILE A 94 17.99 -17.66 6.75
CA ILE A 94 18.40 -18.65 5.73
C ILE A 94 19.43 -19.60 6.33
N ARG A 95 20.48 -19.06 6.95
CA ARG A 95 21.52 -19.82 7.67
C ARG A 95 22.35 -18.93 8.59
N MET A 96 23.21 -19.55 9.38
CA MET A 96 24.27 -18.85 10.10
C MET A 96 25.49 -18.61 9.19
N LEU A 97 26.01 -17.40 9.23
CA LEU A 97 27.32 -17.00 8.72
C LEU A 97 28.32 -17.03 9.87
N ARG A 98 29.53 -17.53 9.61
CA ARG A 98 30.62 -17.55 10.60
C ARG A 98 31.42 -16.26 10.55
N GLU A 99 32.09 -15.94 11.64
CA GLU A 99 33.14 -14.92 11.65
C GLU A 99 34.18 -15.22 10.56
N ASP A 100 34.70 -14.17 9.93
CA ASP A 100 35.64 -14.23 8.79
C ASP A 100 35.11 -14.91 7.52
N GLU A 101 33.85 -15.34 7.49
CA GLU A 101 33.24 -15.90 6.29
C GLU A 101 33.16 -14.84 5.19
N SER A 102 33.65 -15.17 3.99
CA SER A 102 33.72 -14.27 2.84
C SER A 102 32.33 -14.01 2.26
N LEU A 103 32.08 -12.74 1.91
CA LEU A 103 30.82 -12.23 1.39
C LEU A 103 31.07 -11.54 0.04
N GLU A 104 30.28 -11.90 -0.96
CA GLU A 104 30.11 -11.12 -2.18
C GLU A 104 28.96 -10.14 -1.97
N ILE A 105 29.25 -8.85 -1.82
CA ILE A 105 28.28 -7.78 -1.53
C ILE A 105 27.93 -7.07 -2.85
N THR A 106 26.64 -6.84 -3.09
CA THR A 106 26.18 -6.22 -4.34
C THR A 106 25.30 -5.02 -4.16
N ASP A 107 24.71 -4.86 -2.98
CA ASP A 107 23.82 -3.74 -2.71
C ASP A 107 23.81 -3.38 -1.23
N TYR A 108 23.31 -2.18 -0.93
CA TYR A 108 23.08 -1.65 0.40
C TYR A 108 21.69 -1.00 0.45
N THR A 109 20.88 -1.40 1.41
CA THR A 109 19.54 -0.84 1.63
C THR A 109 19.09 -1.12 3.07
N ASN A 110 18.38 -0.17 3.69
CA ASN A 110 17.84 -0.29 5.05
C ASN A 110 18.85 -0.74 6.12
N ASP A 111 20.11 -0.32 6.02
CA ASP A 111 21.23 -0.74 6.89
C ASP A 111 21.68 -2.21 6.72
N TYR A 112 21.24 -2.88 5.67
CA TYR A 112 21.68 -4.23 5.30
C TYR A 112 22.47 -4.21 4.01
N TYR A 113 23.50 -5.05 3.96
CA TYR A 113 24.08 -5.46 2.69
C TYR A 113 23.30 -6.62 2.11
N ARG A 114 23.05 -6.55 0.80
CA ARG A 114 22.67 -7.71 0.02
C ARG A 114 23.93 -8.49 -0.33
N VAL A 115 23.97 -9.75 0.05
CA VAL A 115 25.17 -10.58 -0.05
C VAL A 115 24.90 -11.94 -0.67
N LYS A 116 25.94 -12.51 -1.27
CA LYS A 116 26.06 -13.92 -1.60
C LYS A 116 27.17 -14.52 -0.75
N ALA A 117 26.85 -15.57 -0.01
CA ALA A 117 27.78 -16.27 0.88
C ALA A 117 27.56 -17.77 0.75
N GLY A 118 28.60 -18.52 0.37
CA GLY A 118 28.52 -19.99 0.26
C GLY A 118 27.37 -20.46 -0.64
N GLY A 119 27.13 -19.77 -1.77
CA GLY A 119 26.06 -20.08 -2.72
C GLY A 119 24.64 -19.67 -2.31
N ASN A 120 24.47 -19.09 -1.11
CA ASN A 120 23.19 -18.57 -0.64
C ASN A 120 23.16 -17.06 -0.78
N TYR A 121 22.00 -16.52 -1.14
CA TYR A 121 21.76 -15.09 -1.30
C TYR A 121 20.87 -14.59 -0.16
N GLY A 122 21.15 -13.41 0.37
CA GLY A 122 20.34 -12.83 1.43
C GLY A 122 20.86 -11.48 1.90
N PHE A 123 20.48 -11.12 3.11
CA PHE A 123 20.78 -9.84 3.73
C PHE A 123 21.53 -10.04 5.04
N VAL A 124 22.52 -9.18 5.29
CA VAL A 124 23.24 -9.12 6.55
C VAL A 124 23.34 -7.69 7.02
N LEU A 125 23.21 -7.46 8.33
CA LEU A 125 23.29 -6.12 8.89
C LEU A 125 24.69 -5.54 8.63
N ALA A 126 24.75 -4.33 8.07
CA ALA A 126 26.00 -3.74 7.59
C ALA A 126 27.04 -3.57 8.70
N SER A 127 26.59 -3.26 9.92
CA SER A 127 27.43 -3.13 11.11
C SER A 127 28.13 -4.42 11.55
N LEU A 128 27.73 -5.58 11.02
CA LEU A 128 28.33 -6.90 11.30
C LEU A 128 29.32 -7.34 10.22
N VAL A 129 29.52 -6.54 9.17
CA VAL A 129 30.49 -6.79 8.11
C VAL A 129 31.73 -5.93 8.34
N LYS A 130 32.90 -6.44 7.98
CA LYS A 130 34.13 -5.63 8.05
C LYS A 130 34.05 -4.51 7.03
N GLU A 131 34.18 -3.27 7.50
CA GLU A 131 34.13 -2.09 6.67
C GLU A 131 35.33 -2.04 5.71
N THR A 132 35.09 -1.61 4.48
CA THR A 132 36.13 -1.31 3.49
C THR A 132 35.81 0.05 2.84
N ASP A 133 36.81 0.71 2.26
CA ASP A 133 36.59 2.00 1.59
C ASP A 133 35.53 1.89 0.48
N GLU A 134 35.48 0.76 -0.21
CA GLU A 134 34.51 0.51 -1.26
C GLU A 134 33.08 0.38 -0.72
N LEU A 135 32.91 -0.28 0.44
CA LEU A 135 31.62 -0.42 1.10
C LEU A 135 31.13 0.90 1.70
N TYR A 136 32.04 1.70 2.26
CA TYR A 136 31.73 3.05 2.71
C TYR A 136 31.21 3.92 1.56
N LEU A 137 31.87 3.87 0.40
CA LEU A 137 31.44 4.58 -0.81
C LEU A 137 30.10 4.07 -1.33
N LEU A 138 29.85 2.75 -1.29
CA LEU A 138 28.57 2.15 -1.65
C LEU A 138 27.43 2.70 -0.76
N GLN A 139 27.59 2.64 0.57
CA GLN A 139 26.60 3.16 1.51
C GLN A 139 26.29 4.63 1.23
N LYS A 140 27.33 5.45 1.14
CA LYS A 140 27.18 6.90 0.90
C LYS A 140 26.47 7.19 -0.41
N THR A 141 26.82 6.45 -1.48
CA THR A 141 26.18 6.60 -2.78
C THR A 141 24.70 6.23 -2.72
N LYS A 142 24.36 5.10 -2.10
CA LYS A 142 22.97 4.63 -1.96
C LYS A 142 22.11 5.59 -1.14
N MET A 143 22.61 6.04 0.01
CA MET A 143 21.92 7.05 0.82
C MET A 143 21.67 8.35 0.06
N SER A 144 22.64 8.81 -0.75
CA SER A 144 22.47 10.04 -1.55
C SER A 144 21.44 9.89 -2.66
N ILE A 145 21.31 8.69 -3.24
CA ILE A 145 20.28 8.38 -4.25
C ILE A 145 18.91 8.34 -3.59
N GLU A 146 18.76 7.63 -2.47
CA GLU A 146 17.51 7.55 -1.71
C GLU A 146 17.02 8.95 -1.26
N GLU A 147 17.94 9.81 -0.81
CA GLU A 147 17.62 11.20 -0.46
C GLU A 147 17.15 12.02 -1.67
N GLN A 148 17.80 11.86 -2.83
CA GLN A 148 17.39 12.52 -4.07
C GLN A 148 16.01 12.06 -4.54
N GLU A 149 15.75 10.76 -4.53
CA GLU A 149 14.46 10.18 -4.90
C GLU A 149 13.34 10.63 -3.95
N ALA A 150 13.60 10.65 -2.64
CA ALA A 150 12.66 11.16 -1.64
C ALA A 150 12.36 12.65 -1.85
N ASN A 151 13.39 13.45 -2.12
CA ASN A 151 13.23 14.87 -2.42
C ASN A 151 12.45 15.11 -3.71
N GLU A 152 12.68 14.32 -4.75
CA GLU A 152 11.93 14.41 -6.00
C GLU A 152 10.45 14.04 -5.78
N SER A 153 10.19 12.93 -5.09
CA SER A 153 8.83 12.49 -4.73
C SER A 153 8.08 13.56 -3.95
N PHE A 154 8.73 14.16 -2.94
CA PHE A 154 8.16 15.26 -2.17
C PHE A 154 7.84 16.47 -3.05
N ARG A 155 8.74 16.87 -3.95
CA ARG A 155 8.50 18.00 -4.88
C ARG A 155 7.32 17.74 -5.80
N GLN A 156 7.17 16.51 -6.30
CA GLN A 156 6.03 16.12 -7.13
C GLN A 156 4.72 16.19 -6.34
N GLU A 157 4.70 15.70 -5.10
CA GLU A 157 3.53 15.80 -4.23
C GLU A 157 3.14 17.26 -3.96
N GLN A 158 4.10 18.11 -3.61
CA GLN A 158 3.85 19.53 -3.38
C GLN A 158 3.30 20.24 -4.63
N PHE A 159 3.82 19.91 -5.82
CA PHE A 159 3.32 20.44 -7.08
C PHE A 159 1.85 20.05 -7.32
N LEU A 160 1.48 18.78 -7.05
CA LEU A 160 0.10 18.31 -7.20
C LEU A 160 -0.85 18.99 -6.20
N ILE A 161 -0.42 19.18 -4.96
CA ILE A 161 -1.19 19.90 -3.94
C ILE A 161 -1.45 21.34 -4.38
N GLN A 162 -0.40 22.03 -4.87
CA GLN A 162 -0.52 23.40 -5.34
C GLN A 162 -1.49 23.52 -6.53
N LYS A 163 -1.36 22.64 -7.53
CA LYS A 163 -2.26 22.62 -8.68
C LYS A 163 -3.72 22.43 -8.28
N LYS A 164 -4.00 21.50 -7.34
CA LYS A 164 -5.37 21.29 -6.82
C LYS A 164 -5.91 22.52 -6.10
N ARG A 165 -5.06 23.26 -5.37
CA ARG A 165 -5.47 24.52 -4.70
C ARG A 165 -5.83 25.59 -5.73
N GLU A 166 -5.00 25.80 -6.74
CA GLU A 166 -5.26 26.77 -7.81
C GLU A 166 -6.53 26.44 -8.61
N GLU A 167 -6.78 25.16 -8.90
CA GLU A 167 -8.02 24.72 -9.56
C GLU A 167 -9.25 25.01 -8.69
N LYS A 168 -9.17 24.73 -7.38
CA LYS A 168 -10.25 25.01 -6.42
C LYS A 168 -10.49 26.51 -6.24
N GLU A 169 -9.44 27.32 -6.22
CA GLU A 169 -9.53 28.78 -6.16
C GLU A 169 -10.22 29.33 -7.41
N LYS A 170 -9.79 28.92 -8.61
CA LYS A 170 -10.45 29.29 -9.88
C LYS A 170 -11.91 28.86 -9.93
N GLU A 171 -12.23 27.66 -9.46
CA GLU A 171 -13.62 27.19 -9.38
C GLU A 171 -14.44 28.04 -8.41
N THR A 172 -13.86 28.41 -7.26
CA THR A 172 -14.51 29.25 -6.25
C THR A 172 -14.74 30.67 -6.76
N GLU A 173 -13.76 31.27 -7.42
CA GLU A 173 -13.87 32.56 -8.09
C GLU A 173 -14.96 32.53 -9.16
N THR A 174 -14.97 31.50 -10.01
CA THR A 174 -15.99 31.33 -11.05
C THR A 174 -17.39 31.21 -10.46
N LYS A 175 -17.56 30.40 -9.39
CA LYS A 175 -18.85 30.27 -8.69
C LYS A 175 -19.28 31.58 -8.04
N SER A 176 -18.35 32.33 -7.46
CA SER A 176 -18.62 33.65 -6.86
C SER A 176 -19.11 34.65 -7.90
N GLU A 177 -18.45 34.72 -9.06
CA GLU A 177 -18.87 35.61 -10.15
C GLU A 177 -20.23 35.22 -10.75
N ILE A 178 -20.49 33.91 -10.93
CA ILE A 178 -21.80 33.41 -11.36
C ILE A 178 -22.89 33.79 -10.34
N ARG A 179 -22.64 33.59 -9.04
CA ARG A 179 -23.58 33.97 -7.96
C ARG A 179 -23.85 35.47 -7.98
N LYS A 180 -22.81 36.28 -8.05
CA LYS A 180 -22.90 37.74 -8.10
C LYS A 180 -23.73 38.21 -9.30
N LYS A 181 -23.47 37.68 -10.50
CA LYS A 181 -24.26 38.00 -11.69
C LYS A 181 -25.74 37.64 -11.50
N SER A 182 -26.02 36.44 -10.99
CA SER A 182 -27.41 36.00 -10.73
C SER A 182 -28.14 36.89 -9.72
N LEU A 183 -27.46 37.32 -8.65
CA LEU A 183 -28.04 38.23 -7.65
C LEU A 183 -28.31 39.61 -8.25
N ILE A 184 -27.41 40.14 -9.08
CA ILE A 184 -27.60 41.43 -9.77
C ILE A 184 -28.82 41.36 -10.69
N GLU A 185 -28.97 40.28 -11.45
CA GLU A 185 -30.13 40.06 -12.33
C GLU A 185 -31.45 39.95 -11.54
N LYS A 186 -31.45 39.27 -10.39
CA LYS A 186 -32.67 39.07 -9.57
C LYS A 186 -33.09 40.30 -8.75
N PHE A 187 -32.12 41.01 -8.16
CA PHE A 187 -32.39 41.98 -7.08
C PHE A 187 -31.84 43.38 -7.34
N GLY A 188 -31.12 43.57 -8.45
CA GLY A 188 -30.42 44.80 -8.77
C GLY A 188 -29.08 44.95 -8.03
N LYS A 189 -28.20 45.79 -8.58
CA LYS A 189 -26.79 45.94 -8.13
C LYS A 189 -26.65 46.26 -6.64
N VAL A 190 -27.48 47.17 -6.11
CA VAL A 190 -27.40 47.61 -4.71
C VAL A 190 -27.79 46.50 -3.74
N SER A 191 -28.93 45.85 -3.96
CA SER A 191 -29.40 44.75 -3.11
C SER A 191 -28.48 43.53 -3.22
N ALA A 192 -27.99 43.21 -4.42
CA ALA A 192 -27.05 42.12 -4.65
C ALA A 192 -25.74 42.32 -3.87
N GLN A 193 -25.19 43.54 -3.84
CA GLN A 193 -24.00 43.82 -3.05
C GLN A 193 -24.26 43.65 -1.55
N LYS A 194 -25.39 44.14 -1.03
CA LYS A 194 -25.77 43.95 0.38
C LYS A 194 -25.92 42.47 0.74
N ILE A 195 -26.48 41.66 -0.17
CA ILE A 195 -26.62 40.21 0.00
C ILE A 195 -25.24 39.54 0.05
N LEU A 196 -24.33 39.89 -0.86
CA LEU A 196 -22.95 39.36 -0.90
C LEU A 196 -22.13 39.76 0.32
N ASP A 197 -22.41 40.93 0.90
CA ASP A 197 -21.82 41.40 2.15
C ASP A 197 -22.49 40.79 3.40
N GLU A 198 -23.44 39.87 3.23
CA GLU A 198 -24.19 39.22 4.33
C GLU A 198 -24.92 40.23 5.23
N LYS A 199 -25.54 41.27 4.64
CA LYS A 199 -26.27 42.33 5.36
C LYS A 199 -27.78 42.16 5.28
N ILE A 200 -28.45 42.46 6.39
CA ILE A 200 -29.89 42.71 6.44
C ILE A 200 -30.20 44.20 6.41
N TRP A 201 -31.37 44.60 5.90
CA TRP A 201 -31.82 45.99 5.91
C TRP A 201 -33.35 46.09 5.86
N LEU A 202 -33.90 47.16 6.44
CA LEU A 202 -35.34 47.42 6.42
C LEU A 202 -35.89 47.48 4.99
N GLY A 203 -37.01 46.79 4.75
CA GLY A 203 -37.67 46.69 3.45
C GLY A 203 -37.07 45.64 2.49
N MET A 204 -36.04 44.90 2.90
CA MET A 204 -35.59 43.71 2.14
C MET A 204 -36.69 42.64 2.11
N THR A 205 -36.73 41.83 1.05
CA THR A 205 -37.69 40.72 0.98
C THR A 205 -37.20 39.50 1.75
N ASP A 206 -38.12 38.62 2.12
CA ASP A 206 -37.86 37.25 2.58
C ASP A 206 -36.83 36.50 1.70
N LYS A 207 -36.94 36.59 0.37
CA LYS A 207 -35.98 35.99 -0.58
C LYS A 207 -34.59 36.60 -0.47
N MET A 208 -34.50 37.93 -0.35
CA MET A 208 -33.21 38.60 -0.14
C MET A 208 -32.59 38.19 1.19
N ALA A 209 -33.40 37.98 2.23
CA ALA A 209 -32.92 37.56 3.54
C ALA A 209 -32.35 36.13 3.48
N LYS A 210 -33.03 35.22 2.78
CA LYS A 210 -32.52 33.85 2.55
C LYS A 210 -31.22 33.82 1.75
N GLU A 211 -31.11 34.65 0.72
CA GLU A 211 -29.92 34.72 -0.12
C GLU A 211 -28.73 35.34 0.63
N SER A 212 -28.99 36.16 1.64
CA SER A 212 -27.98 36.85 2.46
C SER A 212 -27.54 36.04 3.68
N TRP A 213 -28.48 35.56 4.50
CA TRP A 213 -28.20 34.89 5.78
C TRP A 213 -28.52 33.39 5.77
N GLY A 214 -29.03 32.85 4.67
CA GLY A 214 -29.47 31.46 4.59
C GLY A 214 -30.87 31.25 5.17
N ASN A 215 -31.22 29.99 5.41
CA ASN A 215 -32.52 29.67 5.99
C ASN A 215 -32.50 29.89 7.51
N PRO A 216 -33.57 30.48 8.09
CA PRO A 216 -33.72 30.52 9.53
C PRO A 216 -33.89 29.11 10.09
N LYS A 217 -33.61 28.95 11.38
CA LYS A 217 -33.84 27.71 12.12
C LYS A 217 -35.34 27.37 12.15
N ASP A 218 -36.17 28.37 12.45
CA ASP A 218 -37.61 28.25 12.53
C ASP A 218 -38.31 29.51 12.00
N ILE A 219 -39.55 29.35 11.54
CA ILE A 219 -40.40 30.45 11.08
C ILE A 219 -41.76 30.34 11.77
N ASN A 220 -42.09 31.32 12.60
CA ASN A 220 -43.43 31.48 13.16
C ASN A 220 -44.25 32.39 12.23
N ARG A 221 -45.36 31.87 11.68
CA ARG A 221 -46.15 32.58 10.66
C ARG A 221 -47.62 32.72 11.08
N SER A 222 -48.15 33.93 10.97
CA SER A 222 -49.56 34.26 11.23
C SER A 222 -50.17 34.99 10.03
N ILE A 223 -51.43 34.68 9.69
CA ILE A 223 -52.18 35.37 8.63
C ILE A 223 -53.49 35.89 9.23
N GLY A 224 -53.78 37.17 9.03
CA GLY A 224 -55.03 37.81 9.43
C GLY A 224 -55.56 38.78 8.37
N SER A 225 -56.63 39.51 8.70
CA SER A 225 -57.17 40.55 7.80
C SER A 225 -56.19 41.70 7.52
N TRP A 226 -55.17 41.85 8.36
CA TRP A 226 -54.06 42.81 8.22
C TRP A 226 -52.88 42.29 7.38
N GLY A 227 -52.96 41.07 6.82
CA GLY A 227 -51.92 40.47 6.00
C GLY A 227 -51.13 39.37 6.72
N ALA A 228 -49.95 39.05 6.20
CA ALA A 228 -49.06 38.02 6.74
C ALA A 228 -47.98 38.64 7.64
N HIS A 229 -47.79 38.06 8.83
CA HIS A 229 -46.71 38.40 9.75
C HIS A 229 -45.85 37.16 10.00
N GLU A 230 -44.53 37.32 9.92
CA GLU A 230 -43.58 36.23 10.12
C GLU A 230 -42.45 36.66 11.06
N GLN A 231 -42.12 35.81 12.02
CA GLN A 231 -40.89 35.92 12.82
C GLN A 231 -39.96 34.78 12.41
N TRP A 232 -38.79 35.14 11.91
CA TRP A 232 -37.74 34.19 11.54
C TRP A 232 -36.73 34.12 12.68
N ILE A 233 -36.47 32.90 13.13
CA ILE A 233 -35.61 32.62 14.28
C ILE A 233 -34.27 32.13 13.74
N TYR A 234 -33.20 32.89 13.97
CA TYR A 234 -31.82 32.42 13.84
C TYR A 234 -31.28 32.01 15.22
N TYR A 235 -29.96 31.95 15.40
CA TYR A 235 -29.38 31.49 16.66
C TYR A 235 -29.63 32.46 17.81
N ASP A 236 -29.24 33.71 17.63
CA ASP A 236 -29.32 34.82 18.61
C ASP A 236 -30.10 36.04 18.07
N THR A 237 -30.59 35.94 16.83
CA THR A 237 -31.21 37.04 16.11
C THR A 237 -32.60 36.65 15.61
N TYR A 238 -33.55 37.58 15.72
CA TYR A 238 -34.93 37.42 15.26
C TYR A 238 -35.27 38.47 14.21
N LEU A 239 -35.74 38.05 13.04
CA LEU A 239 -36.17 38.96 11.99
C LEU A 239 -37.70 38.99 11.91
N TYR A 240 -38.30 40.18 11.90
CA TYR A 240 -39.75 40.35 11.80
C TYR A 240 -40.14 40.87 10.43
N PHE A 241 -41.01 40.14 9.74
CA PHE A 241 -41.50 40.47 8.41
C PHE A 241 -42.99 40.75 8.41
N GLU A 242 -43.38 41.77 7.64
CA GLU A 242 -44.77 42.05 7.30
C GLU A 242 -44.95 41.95 5.79
N ASN A 243 -45.87 41.10 5.35
CA ASN A 243 -46.16 40.85 3.93
C ASN A 243 -44.90 40.57 3.09
N GLY A 244 -43.96 39.80 3.67
CA GLY A 244 -42.70 39.41 3.03
C GLY A 244 -41.62 40.49 3.02
N LYS A 245 -41.77 41.58 3.79
CA LYS A 245 -40.80 42.67 3.91
C LYS A 245 -40.29 42.80 5.34
N LEU A 246 -38.97 42.88 5.51
CA LEU A 246 -38.35 43.04 6.83
C LEU A 246 -38.71 44.40 7.42
N THR A 247 -39.32 44.43 8.60
CA THR A 247 -39.76 45.67 9.28
C THR A 247 -38.97 45.96 10.54
N SER A 248 -38.40 44.95 11.19
CA SER A 248 -37.51 45.11 12.34
C SER A 248 -36.72 43.83 12.59
N TRP A 249 -35.72 43.90 13.47
CA TRP A 249 -35.05 42.74 14.01
C TRP A 249 -34.66 42.97 15.48
N GLN A 250 -34.35 41.89 16.17
CA GLN A 250 -33.89 41.87 17.55
C GLN A 250 -32.64 40.99 17.63
N GLU A 251 -31.59 41.53 18.24
CA GLU A 251 -30.35 40.84 18.59
C GLU A 251 -30.31 40.72 20.12
N ASN A 252 -29.87 39.56 20.64
CA ASN A 252 -29.71 39.30 22.07
C ASN A 252 -28.30 39.65 22.57
#